data_AF-A0A422NMC7-F1
#
_entry.id   AF-A0A422NMC7-F1
#
_cell.length_a   1.000
_cell.length_b   1.000
_cell.length_c   1.000
_cell.angle_alpha   90.00
_cell.angle_beta   90.00
_cell.angle_gamma   90.00
#
_symmetry.space_group_name_H-M   'P 1'
#
loop_
_entity.id
_entity.type
_entity.pdbx_description
1 polymer ?
#
loop_
_entity_poly.entity_id
_entity_poly.type
_entity_poly.pdbx_seq_one_letter_code
_entity_poly.pdbx_strand_id
1 'polypeptide(L)'
;MTTEVPAGEAVLLAPEETMESHLHHIRYFAGHTGRYGNEFLEFDIRDDGTLKYGNNSRYRNENIIKKQARVSPAVLEEIKRIIITSAVLESDDESWPQPDRNGRQELEIHLGDTHISLVTNKITSISEVEKTDNPKGLETFYYFVRDIKSLVLALVSLHFKIKAC
;
A
#
# COMPACT_ATOMS: atom_id res chain seq x y z
N MET A 1 24.94 -6.28 -48.96
CA MET A 1 23.94 -7.06 -48.20
C MET A 1 24.76 -7.95 -47.28
N THR A 2 24.91 -7.66 -46.00
CA THR A 2 23.85 -7.52 -44.98
C THR A 2 24.34 -6.59 -43.87
N THR A 3 23.59 -5.53 -43.59
CA THR A 3 23.75 -4.70 -42.39
C THR A 3 23.03 -5.40 -41.24
N GLU A 4 23.77 -5.90 -40.26
CA GLU A 4 23.20 -6.32 -38.98
C GLU A 4 22.83 -5.06 -38.19
N VAL A 5 21.55 -4.97 -37.84
CA VAL A 5 21.00 -3.98 -36.92
C VAL A 5 21.18 -4.55 -35.51
N PRO A 6 21.81 -3.87 -34.55
CA PRO A 6 21.86 -4.38 -33.20
C PRO A 6 20.46 -4.33 -32.61
N ALA A 7 20.05 -5.44 -32.02
CA ALA A 7 18.79 -5.61 -31.32
C ALA A 7 18.66 -4.51 -30.25
N GLY A 8 17.54 -3.79 -30.29
CA GLY A 8 17.22 -2.77 -29.30
C GLY A 8 17.22 -3.39 -27.91
N GLU A 9 18.07 -2.89 -27.03
CA GLU A 9 17.85 -2.99 -25.60
C GLU A 9 16.45 -2.45 -25.33
N ALA A 10 15.56 -3.32 -24.87
CA ALA A 10 14.33 -2.88 -24.24
C ALA A 10 14.74 -2.16 -22.96
N VAL A 11 14.88 -0.84 -23.05
CA VAL A 11 14.96 0.03 -21.89
C VAL A 11 13.66 -0.17 -21.15
N LEU A 12 13.69 -0.92 -20.05
CA LEU A 12 12.64 -0.91 -19.05
C LEU A 12 12.62 0.51 -18.50
N LEU A 13 11.81 1.38 -19.13
CA LEU A 13 11.53 2.72 -18.65
C LEU A 13 10.98 2.54 -17.24
N ALA A 14 11.62 3.19 -16.26
CA ALA A 14 11.07 3.31 -14.92
C ALA A 14 9.62 3.82 -15.03
N PRO A 15 8.70 3.44 -14.11
CA PRO A 15 7.33 3.91 -14.16
C PRO A 15 7.30 5.45 -14.07
N GLU A 16 7.15 6.13 -15.21
CA GLU A 16 7.07 7.58 -15.33
C GLU A 16 5.66 8.09 -15.00
N GLU A 17 5.05 7.55 -13.94
CA GLU A 17 3.74 8.01 -13.50
C GLU A 17 3.86 9.42 -12.89
N THR A 18 3.09 10.36 -13.44
CA THR A 18 3.03 11.75 -12.96
C THR A 18 1.70 12.04 -12.25
N MET A 19 1.54 13.26 -11.72
CA MET A 19 0.28 13.72 -11.12
C MET A 19 -0.91 13.73 -12.10
N GLU A 20 -0.63 13.74 -13.40
CA GLU A 20 -1.63 13.70 -14.47
C GLU A 20 -2.18 12.29 -14.70
N SER A 21 -1.50 11.28 -14.17
CA SER A 21 -1.87 9.87 -14.32
C SER A 21 -3.16 9.55 -13.56
N HIS A 22 -3.98 8.68 -14.14
CA HIS A 22 -5.27 8.30 -13.57
C HIS A 22 -5.09 7.28 -12.44
N LEU A 23 -5.50 7.62 -11.22
CA LEU A 23 -5.50 6.67 -10.11
C LEU A 23 -6.71 5.75 -10.25
N HIS A 24 -6.47 4.48 -10.58
CA HIS A 24 -7.53 3.47 -10.66
C HIS A 24 -7.95 2.97 -9.28
N HIS A 25 -6.99 2.52 -8.47
CA HIS A 25 -7.24 2.13 -7.09
C HIS A 25 -5.95 2.00 -6.27
N ILE A 26 -6.12 2.02 -4.95
CA ILE A 26 -5.13 1.59 -3.96
C ILE A 26 -5.81 0.68 -2.94
N ARG A 27 -5.21 -0.47 -2.67
CA ARG A 27 -5.63 -1.43 -1.65
C ARG A 27 -4.47 -1.73 -0.71
N TYR A 28 -4.75 -1.72 0.58
CA TYR A 28 -3.80 -2.15 1.59
C TYR A 28 -4.46 -3.16 2.52
N PHE A 29 -3.72 -4.20 2.87
CA PHE A 29 -4.09 -5.18 3.88
C PHE A 29 -2.91 -5.41 4.83
N ALA A 30 -3.20 -5.47 6.12
CA ALA A 30 -2.27 -6.01 7.11
C ALA A 30 -3.05 -6.92 8.06
N GLY A 31 -2.55 -8.13 8.27
CA GLY A 31 -3.19 -9.06 9.16
C GLY A 31 -2.24 -10.11 9.72
N HIS A 32 -2.64 -10.73 10.82
CA HIS A 32 -1.95 -11.86 11.38
C HIS A 32 -2.91 -12.80 12.11
N THR A 33 -2.50 -14.05 12.26
CA THR A 33 -3.27 -15.06 12.98
C THR A 33 -2.59 -15.33 14.31
N GLY A 34 -3.02 -14.62 15.35
CA GLY A 34 -2.51 -14.78 16.71
C GLY A 34 -3.18 -15.94 17.46
N ARG A 35 -2.71 -16.20 18.69
CA ARG A 35 -3.29 -17.20 19.60
C ARG A 35 -4.78 -16.97 19.89
N TYR A 36 -5.24 -15.72 19.78
CA TYR A 36 -6.60 -15.29 20.13
C TYR A 36 -7.50 -15.04 18.91
N GLY A 37 -7.05 -15.44 17.72
CA GLY A 37 -7.77 -15.33 16.46
C GLY A 37 -7.08 -14.40 15.45
N ASN A 38 -7.82 -14.08 14.39
CA ASN A 38 -7.33 -13.28 13.28
C ASN A 38 -7.56 -11.79 13.58
N GLU A 39 -6.50 -11.01 13.48
CA GLU A 39 -6.55 -9.55 13.52
C GLU A 39 -6.14 -8.99 12.17
N PHE A 40 -6.86 -7.99 11.68
CA PHE A 40 -6.52 -7.33 10.43
C PHE A 40 -7.00 -5.88 10.38
N LEU A 41 -6.34 -5.12 9.50
CA LEU A 41 -6.74 -3.82 9.01
C LEU A 41 -6.64 -3.84 7.49
N GLU A 42 -7.69 -3.37 6.82
CA GLU A 42 -7.74 -3.26 5.37
C GLU A 42 -8.40 -1.96 4.94
N PHE A 43 -7.97 -1.42 3.81
CA PHE A 43 -8.70 -0.38 3.12
C PHE A 43 -8.54 -0.49 1.60
N ASP A 44 -9.56 -0.02 0.88
CA ASP A 44 -9.65 0.03 -0.57
C ASP A 44 -10.17 1.42 -0.95
N ILE A 45 -9.43 2.13 -1.81
CA ILE A 45 -9.85 3.42 -2.37
C ILE A 45 -9.82 3.31 -3.88
N ARG A 46 -10.94 3.66 -4.51
CA ARG A 46 -11.11 3.61 -5.98
C ARG A 46 -11.10 5.00 -6.60
N ASP A 47 -10.93 5.03 -7.92
CA ASP A 47 -10.99 6.22 -8.77
C ASP A 47 -12.27 7.06 -8.58
N ASP A 48 -13.39 6.41 -8.29
CA ASP A 48 -14.65 7.07 -8.02
C ASP A 48 -14.71 7.75 -6.64
N GLY A 49 -13.66 7.63 -5.83
CA GLY A 49 -13.60 8.17 -4.47
C GLY A 49 -14.23 7.25 -3.41
N THR A 50 -14.68 6.05 -3.76
CA THR A 50 -15.17 5.10 -2.76
C THR A 50 -14.02 4.64 -1.87
N LEU A 51 -14.10 4.95 -0.57
CA LEU A 51 -13.23 4.43 0.49
C LEU A 51 -13.98 3.35 1.26
N LYS A 52 -13.44 2.13 1.26
CA LYS A 52 -13.87 1.03 2.14
C LYS A 52 -12.79 0.79 3.19
N TYR A 53 -13.19 0.62 4.43
CA TYR A 53 -12.32 0.38 5.57
C TYR A 53 -12.83 -0.80 6.38
N GLY A 54 -11.94 -1.73 6.70
CA GLY A 54 -12.18 -2.88 7.56
C GLY A 54 -11.15 -2.93 8.67
N ASN A 55 -11.58 -3.10 9.91
CA ASN A 55 -10.67 -3.33 11.03
C ASN A 55 -11.29 -4.36 11.98
N ASN A 56 -10.49 -5.37 12.31
CA ASN A 56 -10.78 -6.37 13.30
C ASN A 56 -9.57 -6.49 14.23
N SER A 57 -9.62 -5.79 15.36
CA SER A 57 -8.59 -5.82 16.41
C SER A 57 -8.98 -6.69 17.60
N ARG A 58 -10.17 -7.31 17.58
CA ARG A 58 -10.80 -8.02 18.72
C ARG A 58 -10.71 -7.29 20.08
N TYR A 59 -10.42 -5.98 20.08
CA TYR A 59 -10.31 -5.21 21.30
C TYR A 59 -11.68 -5.21 21.98
N ARG A 60 -11.75 -5.76 23.20
CA ARG A 60 -12.97 -5.87 24.01
C ARG A 60 -14.12 -6.71 23.41
N ASN A 61 -13.81 -7.75 22.62
CA ASN A 61 -14.83 -8.60 21.98
C ASN A 61 -15.79 -7.83 21.05
N GLU A 62 -15.36 -6.69 20.50
CA GLU A 62 -16.18 -5.91 19.58
C GLU A 62 -16.28 -6.56 18.20
N ASN A 63 -17.40 -6.31 17.52
CA ASN A 63 -17.64 -6.78 16.16
C ASN A 63 -16.67 -6.10 15.17
N ILE A 64 -16.38 -6.78 14.06
CA ILE A 64 -15.57 -6.25 12.96
C ILE A 64 -16.13 -4.89 12.53
N ILE A 65 -15.28 -3.87 12.53
CA ILE A 65 -15.63 -2.53 12.06
C ILE A 65 -15.52 -2.54 10.54
N LYS A 66 -16.64 -2.31 9.87
CA LYS A 66 -16.69 -2.08 8.42
C LYS A 66 -17.33 -0.73 8.15
N LYS A 67 -16.63 0.10 7.38
CA LYS A 67 -17.06 1.46 7.05
C LYS A 67 -16.88 1.72 5.57
N GLN A 68 -17.78 2.51 5.01
CA GLN A 68 -17.71 2.94 3.61
C GLN A 68 -18.10 4.41 3.54
N ALA A 69 -17.29 5.20 2.83
CA ALA A 69 -17.53 6.61 2.57
C ALA A 69 -17.11 6.95 1.14
N ARG A 70 -17.44 8.15 0.68
CA ARG A 70 -16.91 8.73 -0.55
C ARG A 70 -16.02 9.92 -0.19
N VAL A 71 -14.76 9.89 -0.62
CA VAL A 71 -13.80 10.98 -0.43
C VAL A 71 -13.94 12.02 -1.55
N SER A 72 -13.45 13.22 -1.30
CA SER A 72 -13.44 14.28 -2.32
C SER A 72 -12.32 14.06 -3.33
N PRO A 73 -12.40 14.66 -4.54
CA PRO A 73 -11.30 14.64 -5.50
C PRO A 73 -9.98 15.14 -4.93
N ALA A 74 -10.00 16.13 -4.04
CA ALA A 74 -8.79 16.64 -3.38
C ALA A 74 -8.05 15.57 -2.54
N VAL A 75 -8.79 14.61 -1.95
CA VAL A 75 -8.18 13.48 -1.24
C VAL A 75 -7.54 12.50 -2.21
N LEU A 76 -8.16 12.26 -3.37
CA LEU A 76 -7.58 11.40 -4.41
C LEU A 76 -6.30 12.00 -4.99
N GLU A 77 -6.27 13.31 -5.22
CA GLU A 77 -5.06 14.04 -5.64
C GLU A 77 -3.94 13.92 -4.59
N GLU A 78 -4.27 14.04 -3.31
CA GLU A 78 -3.27 13.88 -2.24
C GLU A 78 -2.74 12.43 -2.16
N ILE A 79 -3.58 11.43 -2.37
CA ILE A 79 -3.16 10.03 -2.44
C ILE A 79 -2.20 9.83 -3.62
N LYS A 80 -2.53 10.34 -4.81
CA LYS A 80 -1.60 10.33 -5.96
C LYS A 80 -0.27 10.99 -5.63
N ARG A 81 -0.31 12.16 -4.98
CA ARG A 81 0.90 12.87 -4.56
C ARG A 81 1.76 12.03 -3.63
N ILE A 82 1.17 11.33 -2.64
CA ILE A 82 1.89 10.44 -1.72
C ILE A 82 2.53 9.27 -2.50
N ILE A 83 1.79 8.63 -3.41
CA ILE A 83 2.30 7.52 -4.25
C ILE A 83 3.53 7.98 -5.04
N ILE A 84 3.41 9.07 -5.80
CA ILE A 84 4.48 9.57 -6.67
C ILE A 84 5.69 10.05 -5.85
N THR A 85 5.45 10.86 -4.80
CA THR A 85 6.54 11.41 -3.98
C THR A 85 7.34 10.34 -3.25
N SER A 86 6.69 9.22 -2.88
CA SER A 86 7.34 8.11 -2.20
C SER A 86 8.20 7.24 -3.12
N ALA A 87 8.00 7.31 -4.44
CA ALA A 87 8.56 6.36 -5.41
C ALA A 87 8.22 4.88 -5.10
N VAL A 88 7.10 4.60 -4.41
CA VAL A 88 6.70 3.23 -4.07
C VAL A 88 6.43 2.36 -5.30
N LEU A 89 6.10 2.97 -6.44
CA LEU A 89 5.88 2.26 -7.71
C LEU A 89 7.17 1.64 -8.28
N GLU A 90 8.34 2.09 -7.85
CA GLU A 90 9.65 1.52 -8.23
C GLU A 90 10.07 0.35 -7.32
N SER A 91 9.26 0.01 -6.32
CA SER A 91 9.58 -1.05 -5.36
C SER A 91 9.30 -2.43 -5.93
N ASP A 92 10.18 -3.37 -5.59
CA ASP A 92 10.09 -4.79 -5.95
C ASP A 92 10.22 -5.64 -4.68
N ASP A 93 9.35 -6.64 -4.53
CA ASP A 93 9.22 -7.47 -3.34
C ASP A 93 9.91 -8.84 -3.45
N GLU A 94 10.60 -9.13 -4.56
CA GLU A 94 11.26 -10.42 -4.80
C GLU A 94 12.18 -10.86 -3.64
N SER A 95 12.91 -9.92 -3.05
CA SER A 95 13.84 -10.18 -1.94
C SER A 95 13.27 -9.87 -0.55
N TRP A 96 11.98 -9.54 -0.44
CA TRP A 96 11.38 -9.14 0.84
C TRP A 96 11.10 -10.34 1.75
N PRO A 97 11.06 -10.11 3.08
CA PRO A 97 10.66 -11.15 4.02
C PRO A 97 9.28 -11.70 3.69
N GLN A 98 9.19 -13.02 3.48
CA GLN A 98 7.94 -13.66 3.09
C GLN A 98 6.94 -13.73 4.26
N PRO A 99 5.62 -13.67 4.00
CA PRO A 99 4.60 -13.80 5.03
C PRO A 99 4.72 -15.09 5.84
N ASP A 100 4.45 -15.01 7.15
CA ASP A 100 4.42 -16.15 8.04
C ASP A 100 3.20 -16.12 8.97
N ARG A 101 3.23 -16.91 10.05
CA ARG A 101 2.16 -16.90 11.08
C ARG A 101 2.06 -15.58 11.84
N ASN A 102 3.17 -14.85 11.98
CA ASN A 102 3.28 -13.61 12.74
C ASN A 102 2.72 -12.41 11.98
N GLY A 103 2.65 -12.49 10.65
CA GLY A 103 1.78 -11.64 9.87
C GLY A 103 2.08 -11.54 8.39
N ARG A 104 1.26 -10.72 7.74
CA ARG A 104 1.27 -10.44 6.31
C ARG A 104 0.86 -8.99 6.08
N GLN A 105 1.53 -8.35 5.14
CA GLN A 105 1.12 -7.07 4.56
C GLN A 105 1.00 -7.24 3.05
N GLU A 106 -0.02 -6.62 2.47
CA GLU A 106 -0.23 -6.55 1.02
C GLU A 106 -0.51 -5.10 0.65
N LEU A 107 0.11 -4.64 -0.43
CA LEU A 107 -0.16 -3.35 -1.05
C LEU A 107 -0.41 -3.58 -2.54
N GLU A 108 -1.45 -2.99 -3.07
CA GLU A 108 -1.76 -3.02 -4.49
C GLU A 108 -2.11 -1.60 -4.94
N ILE A 109 -1.45 -1.12 -5.99
CA ILE A 109 -1.65 0.22 -6.53
C ILE A 109 -1.71 0.12 -8.05
N HIS A 110 -2.74 0.72 -8.63
CA HIS A 110 -2.86 0.90 -10.06
C HIS A 110 -3.00 2.40 -10.37
N LEU A 111 -1.95 2.98 -10.95
CA LEU A 111 -1.83 4.38 -11.34
C LEU A 111 -1.36 4.45 -12.79
N GLY A 112 -2.14 5.09 -13.66
CA GLY A 112 -1.86 5.16 -15.09
C GLY A 112 -1.70 3.78 -15.71
N ASP A 113 -0.55 3.54 -16.34
CA ASP A 113 -0.21 2.26 -16.96
C ASP A 113 0.56 1.33 -16.01
N THR A 114 0.88 1.82 -14.80
CA THR A 114 1.65 1.10 -13.80
C THR A 114 0.74 0.40 -12.79
N HIS A 115 0.91 -0.92 -12.66
CA HIS A 115 0.25 -1.74 -11.65
C HIS A 115 1.29 -2.52 -10.84
N ILE A 116 1.31 -2.30 -9.53
CA ILE A 116 2.17 -3.05 -8.60
C ILE A 116 1.33 -3.81 -7.59
N SER A 117 1.82 -4.99 -7.19
CA SER A 117 1.28 -5.78 -6.09
C SER A 117 2.45 -6.31 -5.26
N LEU A 118 2.56 -5.81 -4.04
CA LEU A 118 3.67 -6.09 -3.14
C LEU A 118 3.18 -6.85 -1.92
N VAL A 119 3.92 -7.87 -1.52
CA VAL A 119 3.59 -8.76 -0.40
C VAL A 119 4.82 -8.93 0.49
N THR A 120 4.65 -8.73 1.78
CA THR A 120 5.73 -8.92 2.77
C THR A 120 5.19 -9.39 4.11
N ASN A 121 6.09 -9.81 4.99
CA ASN A 121 5.79 -10.09 6.37
C ASN A 121 5.44 -8.80 7.14
N LYS A 122 4.93 -8.95 8.36
CA LYS A 122 4.66 -7.83 9.26
C LYS A 122 5.96 -7.15 9.68
N ILE A 123 6.16 -5.93 9.21
CA ILE A 123 7.24 -5.04 9.66
C ILE A 123 6.79 -4.31 10.93
N THR A 124 7.57 -4.41 12.02
CA THR A 124 7.24 -3.76 13.30
C THR A 124 8.04 -2.48 13.54
N SER A 125 9.24 -2.37 12.97
CA SER A 125 10.12 -1.22 13.16
C SER A 125 11.06 -0.99 11.98
N ILE A 126 11.55 0.24 11.85
CA ILE A 126 12.56 0.58 10.85
C ILE A 126 13.87 -0.22 11.04
N SER A 127 14.22 -0.55 12.28
CA SER A 127 15.41 -1.35 12.58
C SER A 127 15.32 -2.81 12.10
N GLU A 128 14.13 -3.33 11.81
CA GLU A 128 13.98 -4.63 11.13
C GLU A 128 14.27 -4.50 9.63
N VAL A 129 13.84 -3.39 9.02
CA VAL A 129 14.09 -3.08 7.61
C VAL A 129 15.59 -2.92 7.35
N GLU A 130 16.30 -2.17 8.19
CA GLU A 130 17.74 -1.93 8.09
C GLU A 130 18.59 -3.22 8.14
N LYS A 131 18.03 -4.32 8.66
CA LYS A 131 18.71 -5.62 8.76
C LYS A 131 18.47 -6.53 7.56
N THR A 132 17.59 -6.14 6.64
CA THR A 132 17.30 -6.91 5.42
C THR A 132 18.35 -6.65 4.34
N ASP A 133 18.48 -7.62 3.43
CA ASP A 133 19.28 -7.44 2.23
C ASP A 133 18.57 -6.43 1.31
N ASN A 134 19.28 -5.37 0.90
CA ASN A 134 18.76 -4.29 0.06
C ASN A 134 17.54 -3.54 0.65
N PRO A 135 17.72 -2.78 1.74
CA PRO A 135 16.61 -2.22 2.52
C PRO A 135 15.82 -1.12 1.79
N LYS A 136 16.35 -0.54 0.69
CA LYS A 136 15.81 0.68 0.07
C LYS A 136 14.33 0.54 -0.33
N GLY A 137 13.96 -0.54 -1.03
CA GLY A 137 12.56 -0.75 -1.44
C GLY A 137 11.63 -0.98 -0.25
N LEU A 138 12.08 -1.79 0.72
CA LEU A 138 11.32 -2.10 1.93
C LEU A 138 11.17 -0.87 2.87
N GLU A 139 12.17 0.01 2.89
CA GLU A 139 12.16 1.30 3.58
C GLU A 139 11.14 2.25 2.95
N THR A 140 11.16 2.38 1.62
CA THR A 140 10.14 3.13 0.87
C THR A 140 8.74 2.61 1.17
N PHE A 141 8.54 1.29 1.12
CA PHE A 141 7.27 0.66 1.48
C PHE A 141 6.85 0.98 2.92
N TYR A 142 7.77 0.87 3.89
CA TYR A 142 7.49 1.14 5.29
C TYR A 142 6.98 2.58 5.51
N TYR A 143 7.67 3.57 4.96
CA TYR A 143 7.26 4.98 5.10
C TYR A 143 5.98 5.28 4.32
N PHE A 144 5.86 4.78 3.08
CA PHE A 144 4.64 4.93 2.30
C PHE A 144 3.40 4.40 3.03
N VAL A 145 3.48 3.16 3.54
CA VAL A 145 2.40 2.51 4.29
C VAL A 145 2.05 3.31 5.54
N ARG A 146 3.04 3.87 6.24
CA ARG A 146 2.83 4.71 7.42
C ARG A 146 2.02 5.97 7.08
N ASP A 147 2.37 6.66 6.00
CA ASP A 147 1.73 7.90 5.59
C ASP A 147 0.30 7.67 5.11
N ILE A 148 0.09 6.68 4.23
CA ILE A 148 -1.25 6.38 3.69
C ILE A 148 -2.19 5.87 4.78
N LYS A 149 -1.71 5.03 5.71
CA LYS A 149 -2.50 4.61 6.88
C LYS A 149 -2.91 5.81 7.72
N SER A 150 -1.98 6.72 7.99
CA SER A 150 -2.26 7.92 8.81
C SER A 150 -3.37 8.77 8.19
N LEU A 151 -3.33 8.96 6.86
CA LEU A 151 -4.40 9.65 6.12
C LEU A 151 -5.75 8.93 6.26
N VAL A 152 -5.80 7.62 5.98
CA VAL A 152 -7.05 6.84 6.03
C VAL A 152 -7.64 6.78 7.44
N LEU A 153 -6.81 6.56 8.45
CA LEU A 153 -7.24 6.53 9.85
C LEU A 153 -7.79 7.88 10.30
N ALA A 154 -7.19 8.99 9.87
CA ALA A 154 -7.71 10.34 10.14
C ALA A 154 -9.08 10.55 9.48
N LEU A 155 -9.24 10.21 8.20
CA LEU A 155 -10.50 10.33 7.47
C LEU A 155 -11.62 9.52 8.15
N VAL A 156 -11.35 8.26 8.47
CA VAL A 156 -12.32 7.36 9.10
C VAL A 156 -12.67 7.83 10.51
N SER A 157 -11.68 8.23 11.31
CA SER A 157 -11.91 8.69 12.69
C SER A 157 -12.73 9.96 12.74
N LEU A 158 -12.41 10.95 11.90
CA LEU A 158 -13.12 12.22 11.85
C LEU A 158 -14.56 12.06 11.31
N HIS A 159 -14.73 11.28 10.24
CA HIS A 159 -16.03 11.13 9.60
C HIS A 159 -17.00 10.26 10.42
N PHE A 160 -16.54 9.12 10.92
CA PHE A 160 -17.40 8.17 11.65
C PHE A 160 -17.39 8.37 13.16
N LYS A 161 -16.54 9.26 13.69
CA LYS A 161 -16.36 9.50 15.14
C LYS A 161 -16.02 8.22 15.90
N ILE A 162 -15.23 7.35 15.27
CA ILE A 162 -14.72 6.12 15.89
C ILE A 162 -13.25 6.31 16.25
N LYS A 163 -12.80 5.63 17.30
CA LYS A 163 -11.37 5.49 17.55
C LYS A 163 -10.83 4.48 16.53
N ALA A 164 -10.20 4.97 15.47
CA ALA A 164 -9.42 4.08 14.62
C ALA A 164 -8.15 3.71 15.41
N CYS A 165 -7.99 2.42 15.70
CA CYS A 165 -6.83 1.86 16.40
C CYS A 165 -5.80 1.38 15.39
#